data_AF-A0A940L024-F1
#
_entry.id   AF-A0A940L024-F1
#
_cell.length_a   1.000
_cell.length_b   1.000
_cell.length_c   1.000
_cell.angle_alpha   90.00
_cell.angle_beta   90.00
_cell.angle_gamma   90.00
#
_symmetry.space_group_name_H-M   'P 1'
#
loop_
_entity.id
_entity.type
_entity.pdbx_description
1 polymer ?
#
loop_
_entity_poly.entity_id
_entity_poly.type
_entity_poly.pdbx_seq_one_letter_code
_entity_poly.pdbx_strand_id
1 'polypeptide(L)'
;MKDSNFNIAHLSNADLLARFGKLVQTERKITHLVLECIAEIDTRKLYLEKAYPSLYEFMVQEFGYSSSAALRRIESARLLREVPELSSKIESGALNLSQLSKVQQAVRAVQKIEDRKLDTNEKKELLSRIEHTNQQQTEVILCQALSLPVLVENKEKVHRDESVTLTITLNKDQMAILKQAQDLIAHAVQEQNWTETFTYLAKKEIQRRTHLKESNPRTPASGVISSTSFERKPVQTTVKKIILNKNKCCQFKDRTTGKICGSTRFLQIDHQQPIWAGGTNDVQNLQILCAQHNQHKYRQESFFA
;
A
#
# COMPACT_ATOMS: atom_id res chain seq x y z
N MET A 1 -12.86 15.95 -38.65
CA MET A 1 -12.11 15.15 -39.65
C MET A 1 -12.13 13.70 -39.19
N LYS A 2 -12.80 12.83 -39.95
CA LYS A 2 -12.91 11.39 -39.68
C LYS A 2 -11.67 10.68 -40.25
N ASP A 3 -10.65 10.44 -39.43
CA ASP A 3 -9.63 9.44 -39.74
C ASP A 3 -10.04 8.10 -39.10
N SER A 4 -11.12 7.53 -39.64
CA SER A 4 -11.80 6.35 -39.12
C SER A 4 -11.57 5.13 -40.02
N ASN A 5 -10.31 4.68 -40.18
CA ASN A 5 -9.96 3.27 -40.50
C ASN A 5 -8.45 3.08 -40.69
N PHE A 6 -7.64 3.27 -39.65
CA PHE A 6 -6.27 2.76 -39.67
C PHE A 6 -6.19 1.55 -38.78
N ASN A 7 -6.03 0.37 -39.38
CA ASN A 7 -5.90 -0.88 -38.65
C ASN A 7 -4.52 -0.89 -37.95
N ILE A 8 -4.51 -0.49 -36.67
CA ILE A 8 -3.33 -0.42 -35.81
C ILE A 8 -2.60 -1.77 -35.77
N ALA A 9 -3.33 -2.88 -35.93
CA ALA A 9 -2.78 -4.23 -35.90
C ALA A 9 -1.85 -4.58 -37.07
N HIS A 10 -1.83 -3.78 -38.15
CA HIS A 10 -0.94 -4.01 -39.30
C HIS A 10 0.31 -3.11 -39.31
N LEU A 11 0.48 -2.24 -38.31
CA LEU A 11 1.69 -1.41 -38.21
C LEU A 11 2.87 -2.23 -37.71
N SER A 12 4.07 -1.94 -38.23
CA SER A 12 5.30 -2.43 -37.62
C SER A 12 5.46 -1.83 -36.21
N ASN A 13 6.23 -2.50 -35.34
CA ASN A 13 6.49 -1.99 -33.99
C ASN A 13 7.09 -0.57 -34.01
N ALA A 14 7.98 -0.29 -34.96
CA ALA A 14 8.61 1.01 -35.10
C ALA A 14 7.60 2.09 -35.51
N ASP A 15 6.75 1.80 -36.50
CA ASP A 15 5.71 2.73 -36.97
C ASP A 15 4.64 2.98 -35.90
N LEU A 16 4.27 1.94 -35.16
CA LEU A 16 3.33 2.06 -34.04
C LEU A 16 3.87 2.99 -32.96
N LEU A 17 5.12 2.80 -32.52
CA LEU A 17 5.76 3.65 -31.51
C LEU A 17 5.94 5.09 -31.99
N ALA A 18 6.36 5.29 -33.24
CA ALA A 18 6.50 6.63 -33.82
C ALA A 18 5.14 7.35 -33.91
N ARG A 19 4.10 6.63 -34.35
CA ARG A 19 2.73 7.16 -34.39
C ARG A 19 2.20 7.49 -33.00
N PHE A 20 2.36 6.58 -32.04
CA PHE A 20 1.96 6.80 -30.66
C PHE A 20 2.65 8.04 -30.07
N GLY A 21 3.96 8.21 -30.31
CA GLY A 21 4.69 9.41 -29.89
C GLY A 21 4.11 10.71 -30.46
N LYS A 22 3.72 10.74 -31.74
CA LYS A 22 3.05 11.91 -32.36
C LYS A 22 1.68 12.18 -31.74
N LEU A 23 0.91 11.13 -31.44
CA LEU A 23 -0.39 11.25 -30.78
C LEU A 23 -0.23 11.81 -29.37
N VAL A 24 0.75 11.35 -28.59
CA VAL A 24 1.05 11.87 -27.25
C VAL A 24 1.44 13.35 -27.30
N GLN A 25 2.25 13.78 -28.28
CA GLN A 25 2.56 15.20 -28.46
C GLN A 25 1.31 16.02 -28.81
N THR A 26 0.45 15.49 -29.67
CA THR A 26 -0.82 16.14 -30.05
C THR A 26 -1.75 16.23 -28.84
N GLU A 27 -1.85 15.16 -28.04
CA GLU A 27 -2.64 15.13 -26.80
C GLU A 27 -2.18 16.21 -25.82
N ARG A 28 -0.87 16.40 -25.64
CA ARG A 28 -0.31 17.45 -24.77
C ARG A 28 -0.64 18.85 -25.29
N LYS A 29 -0.55 19.08 -26.61
CA LYS A 29 -0.96 20.35 -27.24
C LYS A 29 -2.44 20.63 -27.04
N ILE A 30 -3.31 19.65 -27.31
CA ILE A 30 -4.75 19.80 -27.07
C ILE A 30 -5.03 20.04 -25.58
N THR A 31 -4.32 19.35 -24.69
CA THR A 31 -4.45 19.56 -23.23
C THR A 31 -4.10 20.98 -22.85
N HIS A 32 -3.00 21.54 -23.37
CA HIS A 32 -2.64 22.94 -23.16
C HIS A 32 -3.77 23.88 -23.64
N LEU A 33 -4.25 23.74 -24.88
CA LEU A 33 -5.35 24.58 -25.40
C LEU A 33 -6.62 24.48 -24.54
N VAL A 34 -6.94 23.29 -24.03
CA VAL A 34 -8.05 23.09 -23.09
C VAL A 34 -7.83 23.88 -21.80
N LEU A 35 -6.60 23.92 -21.26
CA LEU A 35 -6.30 24.69 -20.06
C LEU A 35 -6.41 26.20 -20.29
N GLU A 36 -6.00 26.72 -21.45
CA GLU A 36 -6.19 28.13 -21.81
C GLU A 36 -7.68 28.50 -21.83
N CYS A 37 -8.51 27.67 -22.49
CA CYS A 37 -9.96 27.85 -22.49
C CYS A 37 -10.54 27.80 -21.08
N ILE A 38 -10.12 26.85 -20.23
CA ILE A 38 -10.58 26.76 -18.85
C ILE A 38 -10.18 28.02 -18.06
N ALA A 39 -8.96 28.52 -18.24
CA ALA A 39 -8.50 29.74 -17.58
C ALA A 39 -9.35 30.97 -17.97
N GLU A 40 -9.73 31.06 -19.25
CA GLU A 40 -10.58 32.14 -19.75
C GLU A 40 -12.02 32.00 -19.26
N ILE A 41 -12.58 30.79 -19.28
CA ILE A 41 -13.90 30.47 -18.72
C ILE A 41 -13.96 30.84 -17.23
N ASP A 42 -12.92 30.53 -16.46
CA ASP A 42 -12.84 30.87 -15.03
C ASP A 42 -12.80 32.40 -14.82
N THR A 43 -12.04 33.11 -15.66
CA THR A 43 -11.88 34.56 -15.61
C THR A 43 -13.19 35.29 -15.93
N ARG A 44 -13.87 34.88 -16.99
CA ARG A 44 -15.18 35.45 -17.40
C ARG A 44 -16.35 34.92 -16.58
N LYS A 45 -16.14 33.88 -15.77
CA LYS A 45 -17.17 33.18 -14.99
C LYS A 45 -18.36 32.69 -15.85
N LEU A 46 -18.10 32.20 -17.07
CA LEU A 46 -19.16 31.80 -18.02
C LEU A 46 -20.04 30.65 -17.50
N TYR A 47 -19.56 29.90 -16.52
CA TYR A 47 -20.34 28.88 -15.82
C TYR A 47 -21.57 29.46 -15.09
N LEU A 48 -21.51 30.72 -14.66
CA LEU A 48 -22.64 31.41 -14.02
C LEU A 48 -23.77 31.69 -15.02
N GLU A 49 -23.42 32.11 -16.24
CA GLU A 49 -24.39 32.31 -17.33
C GLU A 49 -25.08 30.99 -17.73
N LYS A 50 -24.41 29.86 -17.49
CA LYS A 50 -24.93 28.51 -17.68
C LYS A 50 -25.62 27.93 -16.44
N ALA A 51 -25.88 28.75 -15.43
CA ALA A 51 -26.57 28.37 -14.18
C ALA A 51 -25.84 27.31 -13.32
N TYR A 52 -24.51 27.21 -13.44
CA TYR A 52 -23.72 26.37 -12.55
C TYR A 52 -23.17 27.20 -11.38
N PRO A 53 -23.20 26.66 -10.13
CA PRO A 53 -22.73 27.37 -8.95
C PRO A 53 -21.20 27.54 -8.90
N SER A 54 -20.45 26.78 -9.71
CA SER A 54 -19.00 26.86 -9.77
C SER A 54 -18.45 26.31 -11.09
N LEU A 55 -17.22 26.69 -11.43
CA LEU A 55 -16.47 26.09 -12.55
C LEU A 55 -16.31 24.58 -12.38
N TYR A 56 -16.14 24.11 -11.15
CA TYR A 56 -16.02 22.68 -10.86
C TYR A 56 -17.29 21.94 -11.28
N GLU A 57 -18.46 22.41 -10.84
CA GLU A 57 -19.73 21.77 -11.16
C GLU A 57 -20.00 21.81 -12.67
N PHE A 58 -19.66 22.94 -13.31
CA PHE A 58 -19.74 23.07 -14.76
C PHE A 58 -18.87 22.04 -15.49
N MET A 59 -17.63 21.84 -15.06
CA MET A 59 -16.74 20.85 -15.67
C MET A 59 -17.20 19.41 -15.47
N VAL A 60 -17.77 19.09 -14.30
CA VAL A 60 -18.23 17.73 -13.99
C VAL A 60 -19.56 17.42 -14.68
N GLN A 61 -20.54 18.31 -14.58
CA GLN A 61 -21.90 18.07 -15.07
C GLN A 61 -22.04 18.31 -16.58
N GLU A 62 -21.48 19.40 -17.12
CA GLU A 62 -21.64 19.73 -18.55
C GLU A 62 -20.66 18.95 -19.43
N PHE A 63 -19.38 18.88 -19.02
CA PHE A 63 -18.31 18.28 -19.83
C PHE A 63 -17.94 16.85 -19.41
N GLY A 64 -18.62 16.28 -18.41
CA GLY A 64 -18.45 14.87 -18.00
C GLY A 64 -17.08 14.54 -17.40
N TYR A 65 -16.32 15.53 -16.92
CA TYR A 65 -15.06 15.24 -16.25
C TYR A 65 -15.30 14.54 -14.90
N SER A 66 -14.45 13.56 -14.57
CA SER A 66 -14.42 13.06 -13.20
C SER A 66 -13.97 14.16 -12.24
N SER A 67 -14.40 14.08 -10.98
CA SER A 67 -14.06 15.04 -9.93
C SER A 67 -12.54 15.34 -9.86
N SER A 68 -11.70 14.31 -9.93
CA SER A 68 -10.25 14.46 -9.88
C SER A 68 -9.65 15.00 -11.18
N ALA A 69 -10.28 14.74 -12.34
CA ALA A 69 -9.84 15.28 -13.62
C ALA A 69 -10.20 16.77 -13.77
N ALA A 70 -11.38 17.17 -13.30
CA ALA A 70 -11.83 18.56 -13.27
C ALA A 70 -10.93 19.41 -12.37
N LEU A 71 -10.72 19.00 -11.11
CA LEU A 71 -9.85 19.72 -10.17
C LEU A 71 -8.43 19.93 -10.71
N ARG A 72 -7.79 18.87 -11.22
CA ARG A 72 -6.43 18.97 -11.79
C ARG A 72 -6.35 19.99 -12.92
N ARG A 73 -7.35 20.04 -13.80
CA ARG A 73 -7.41 20.99 -14.92
C ARG A 73 -7.66 22.41 -14.44
N ILE A 74 -8.60 22.62 -13.52
CA ILE A 74 -8.89 23.95 -12.95
C ILE A 74 -7.63 24.51 -12.26
N GLU A 75 -6.96 23.69 -11.46
CA GLU A 75 -5.73 24.10 -10.77
C GLU A 75 -4.60 24.40 -11.75
N SER A 76 -4.42 23.55 -12.76
CA SER A 76 -3.42 23.75 -13.80
C SER A 76 -3.70 24.99 -14.65
N ALA A 77 -4.96 25.25 -14.99
CA ALA A 77 -5.38 26.42 -15.77
C ALA A 77 -5.16 27.74 -14.98
N ARG A 78 -5.47 27.74 -13.68
CA ARG A 78 -5.18 28.88 -12.80
C ARG A 78 -3.69 29.14 -12.70
N LEU A 79 -2.88 28.09 -12.55
CA LEU A 79 -1.43 28.22 -12.51
C LEU A 79 -0.85 28.68 -13.86
N LEU A 80 -1.38 28.19 -14.98
CA LEU A 80 -0.99 28.59 -16.32
C LEU A 80 -1.23 30.09 -16.56
N ARG A 81 -2.35 30.63 -16.04
CA ARG A 81 -2.64 32.06 -16.09
C ARG A 81 -1.63 32.91 -15.30
N GLU A 82 -1.15 32.40 -14.16
CA GLU A 82 -0.13 33.08 -13.35
C GLU A 82 1.29 32.94 -13.93
N VAL A 83 1.58 31.82 -14.59
CA VAL A 83 2.88 31.48 -15.17
C VAL A 83 2.70 31.02 -16.62
N PRO A 84 2.57 31.94 -17.60
CA PRO A 84 2.33 31.58 -19.00
C PRO A 84 3.44 30.75 -19.66
N GLU A 85 4.67 30.82 -19.14
CA GLU A 85 5.82 30.02 -19.63
C GLU A 85 5.57 28.50 -19.53
N LEU A 86 4.62 28.07 -18.68
CA LEU A 86 4.21 26.68 -18.52
C LEU A 86 3.67 26.02 -19.79
N SER A 87 3.11 26.79 -20.73
CA SER A 87 2.62 26.32 -22.02
C SER A 87 3.64 25.40 -22.72
N SER A 88 4.88 25.89 -22.86
CA SER A 88 5.96 25.16 -23.51
C SER A 88 6.37 23.87 -22.76
N LYS A 89 6.30 23.91 -21.42
CA LYS A 89 6.67 22.79 -20.54
C LYS A 89 5.62 21.69 -20.53
N ILE A 90 4.34 22.05 -20.66
CA ILE A 90 3.23 21.09 -20.80
C ILE A 90 3.29 20.41 -22.16
N GLU A 91 3.49 21.18 -23.24
CA GLU A 91 3.54 20.63 -24.60
C GLU A 91 4.72 19.68 -24.82
N SER A 92 5.90 20.04 -24.32
CA SER A 92 7.09 19.18 -24.34
C SER A 92 6.94 17.95 -23.44
N GLY A 93 6.07 18.02 -22.43
CA GLY A 93 5.91 17.00 -21.39
C GLY A 93 7.00 17.03 -20.32
N ALA A 94 7.73 18.14 -20.19
CA ALA A 94 8.59 18.40 -19.05
C ALA A 94 7.77 18.47 -17.75
N LEU A 95 6.53 18.98 -17.83
CA LEU A 95 5.57 19.02 -16.74
C LEU A 95 4.24 18.39 -17.17
N ASN A 96 3.52 17.82 -16.21
CA ASN A 96 2.18 17.25 -16.42
C ASN A 96 1.15 17.77 -15.40
N LEU A 97 -0.14 17.60 -15.73
CA LEU A 97 -1.28 18.06 -14.92
C LEU A 97 -1.23 17.62 -13.44
N SER A 98 -0.76 16.41 -13.17
CA SER A 98 -0.68 15.91 -11.80
C SER A 98 0.38 16.65 -11.00
N GLN A 99 1.52 17.00 -11.61
CA GLN A 99 2.55 17.81 -10.96
C GLN A 99 2.05 19.24 -10.69
N LEU A 100 1.41 19.88 -11.68
CA LEU A 100 0.87 21.24 -11.54
C LEU A 100 -0.19 21.33 -10.43
N SER A 101 -1.09 20.35 -10.34
CA SER A 101 -2.09 20.25 -9.27
C SER A 101 -1.43 20.12 -7.89
N LYS A 102 -0.37 19.32 -7.75
CA LYS A 102 0.37 19.21 -6.49
C LYS A 102 1.07 20.50 -6.09
N VAL A 103 1.65 21.23 -7.04
CA VAL A 103 2.23 22.55 -6.79
C VAL A 103 1.16 23.49 -6.22
N GLN A 104 -0.02 23.56 -6.84
CA GLN A 104 -1.12 24.38 -6.35
C GLN A 104 -1.61 23.94 -4.95
N GLN A 105 -1.68 22.64 -4.68
CA GLN A 105 -2.02 22.14 -3.35
C GLN A 105 -0.96 22.54 -2.31
N ALA A 106 0.32 22.42 -2.64
CA ALA A 106 1.41 22.81 -1.77
C ALA A 106 1.42 24.33 -1.50
N VAL A 107 1.20 25.16 -2.53
CA VAL A 107 1.05 26.62 -2.40
C VAL A 107 -0.11 26.97 -1.45
N ARG A 108 -1.26 26.30 -1.58
CA ARG A 108 -2.39 26.50 -0.66
C ARG A 108 -2.08 26.03 0.76
N ALA A 109 -1.31 24.95 0.92
CA ALA A 109 -0.89 24.47 2.23
C ALA A 109 0.01 25.49 2.93
N VAL A 110 0.99 26.08 2.21
CA VAL A 110 1.84 27.15 2.75
C VAL A 110 0.99 28.35 3.14
N GLN A 111 0.07 28.80 2.28
CA GLN A 111 -0.83 29.90 2.60
C GLN A 111 -1.64 29.64 3.87
N LYS A 112 -2.03 28.39 4.13
CA LYS A 112 -2.83 28.04 5.31
C LYS A 112 -1.99 27.95 6.58
N ILE A 113 -0.76 27.48 6.48
CA ILE A 113 0.12 27.22 7.64
C ILE A 113 0.88 28.48 8.05
N GLU A 114 1.42 29.21 7.09
CA GLU A 114 2.31 30.35 7.31
C GLU A 114 1.62 31.70 7.08
N ASP A 115 0.35 31.70 6.66
CA ASP A 115 -0.39 32.89 6.19
C ASP A 115 0.34 33.68 5.08
N ARG A 116 1.24 33.01 4.36
CA ARG A 116 2.13 33.60 3.35
C ARG A 116 1.72 33.22 1.94
N LYS A 117 1.59 34.22 1.07
CA LYS A 117 1.44 34.03 -0.38
C LYS A 117 2.81 33.84 -1.02
N LEU A 118 2.99 32.73 -1.73
CA LEU A 118 4.15 32.55 -2.62
C LEU A 118 4.02 33.48 -3.81
N ASP A 119 5.12 34.14 -4.15
CA ASP A 119 5.18 34.99 -5.34
C ASP A 119 5.25 34.16 -6.64
N THR A 120 5.18 34.84 -7.78
CA THR A 120 5.25 34.20 -9.10
C THR A 120 6.64 33.60 -9.38
N ASN A 121 7.72 34.18 -8.86
CA ASN A 121 9.09 33.72 -9.07
C ASN A 121 9.40 32.44 -8.26
N GLU A 122 8.96 32.36 -7.02
CA GLU A 122 9.05 31.17 -6.18
C GLU A 122 8.29 30.00 -6.82
N LYS A 123 7.08 30.27 -7.35
CA LYS A 123 6.33 29.26 -8.12
C LYS A 123 7.10 28.79 -9.34
N LYS A 124 7.70 29.71 -10.11
CA LYS A 124 8.54 29.37 -11.27
C LYS A 124 9.72 28.49 -10.87
N GLU A 125 10.42 28.84 -9.79
CA GLU A 125 11.55 28.06 -9.29
C GLU A 125 11.14 26.63 -8.89
N LEU A 126 10.02 26.48 -8.17
CA LEU A 126 9.48 25.16 -7.83
C LEU A 126 9.14 24.34 -9.07
N LEU A 127 8.52 24.98 -10.08
CA LEU A 127 8.15 24.33 -11.33
C LEU A 127 9.39 23.83 -12.10
N SER A 128 10.46 24.62 -12.14
CA SER A 128 11.73 24.20 -12.75
C SER A 128 12.37 23.03 -12.02
N ARG A 129 12.27 22.94 -10.68
CA ARG A 129 12.85 21.84 -9.90
C ARG A 129 12.14 20.49 -10.11
N ILE A 130 10.87 20.50 -10.51
CA ILE A 130 10.06 19.28 -10.66
C ILE A 130 9.96 18.79 -12.11
N GLU A 131 10.58 19.47 -13.07
CA GLU A 131 10.62 19.04 -14.47
C GLU A 131 11.19 17.63 -14.61
N HIS A 132 10.56 16.79 -15.44
CA HIS A 132 10.99 15.41 -15.71
C HIS A 132 11.06 14.47 -14.49
N THR A 133 10.46 14.85 -13.36
CA THR A 133 10.41 13.99 -12.16
C THR A 133 9.17 13.10 -12.13
N ASN A 134 9.26 11.99 -11.40
CA ASN A 134 8.08 11.16 -11.14
C ASN A 134 7.23 11.70 -9.99
N GLN A 135 6.04 11.13 -9.81
CA GLN A 135 5.06 11.56 -8.81
C GLN A 135 5.62 11.65 -7.37
N GLN A 136 6.42 10.67 -6.96
CA GLN A 136 6.99 10.58 -5.61
C GLN A 136 8.11 11.60 -5.42
N GLN A 137 9.00 11.72 -6.42
CA GLN A 137 10.07 12.71 -6.43
C GLN A 137 9.51 14.13 -6.38
N THR A 138 8.45 14.42 -7.14
CA THR A 138 7.76 15.72 -7.10
C THR A 138 7.28 16.05 -5.68
N GLU A 139 6.65 15.10 -4.96
CA GLU A 139 6.20 15.34 -3.59
C GLU A 139 7.37 15.63 -2.64
N VAL A 140 8.44 14.84 -2.72
CA VAL A 140 9.63 15.04 -1.89
C VAL A 140 10.23 16.43 -2.11
N ILE A 141 10.39 16.83 -3.37
CA ILE A 141 10.94 18.14 -3.74
C ILE A 141 10.05 19.27 -3.23
N LEU A 142 8.73 19.17 -3.38
CA LEU A 142 7.81 20.20 -2.91
C LEU A 142 7.81 20.32 -1.38
N CYS A 143 7.80 19.21 -0.66
CA CYS A 143 7.88 19.22 0.81
C CYS A 143 9.19 19.84 1.30
N GLN A 144 10.32 19.48 0.68
CA GLN A 144 11.63 20.03 1.04
C GLN A 144 11.76 21.51 0.71
N ALA A 145 11.36 21.91 -0.50
CA ALA A 145 11.51 23.29 -0.97
C ALA A 145 10.64 24.27 -0.18
N LEU A 146 9.47 23.84 0.27
CA LEU A 146 8.51 24.67 1.02
C LEU A 146 8.57 24.47 2.53
N SER A 147 9.51 23.64 3.02
CA SER A 147 9.57 23.24 4.44
C SER A 147 8.23 22.81 5.02
N LEU A 148 7.36 22.24 4.18
CA LEU A 148 6.02 21.87 4.58
C LEU A 148 6.10 20.73 5.58
N PRO A 149 5.42 20.83 6.73
CA PRO A 149 5.34 19.70 7.65
C PRO A 149 4.68 18.55 6.89
N VAL A 150 5.28 17.36 6.96
CA VAL A 150 4.61 16.15 6.49
C VAL A 150 3.31 16.06 7.26
N LEU A 151 2.19 16.34 6.59
CA LEU A 151 0.88 16.26 7.20
C LEU A 151 0.65 14.79 7.55
N VAL A 152 0.86 14.46 8.81
CA VAL A 152 0.46 13.19 9.41
C VAL A 152 -1.06 13.22 9.46
N GLU A 153 -1.70 12.89 8.34
CA GLU A 153 -3.15 12.83 8.27
C GLU A 153 -3.61 11.54 8.94
N ASN A 154 -3.90 11.65 10.24
CA ASN A 154 -4.70 10.65 10.93
C ASN A 154 -6.17 11.02 10.71
N LYS A 155 -6.82 10.38 9.75
CA LYS A 155 -8.22 10.64 9.40
C LYS A 155 -9.08 9.43 9.74
N GLU A 156 -10.15 9.68 10.48
CA GLU A 156 -11.22 8.73 10.69
C GLU A 156 -12.42 9.16 9.86
N LYS A 157 -12.89 8.28 8.97
CA LYS A 157 -14.06 8.52 8.14
C LYS A 157 -15.08 7.42 8.40
N VAL A 158 -16.22 7.81 8.97
CA VAL A 158 -17.39 6.96 9.13
C VAL A 158 -18.20 6.96 7.82
N HIS A 159 -18.57 5.78 7.35
CA HIS A 159 -19.39 5.58 6.15
C HIS A 159 -20.87 5.41 6.52
N ARG A 160 -21.75 5.41 5.51
CA ARG A 160 -23.20 5.29 5.72
C ARG A 160 -23.63 3.94 6.27
N ASP A 161 -22.82 2.90 6.08
CA ASP A 161 -22.99 1.55 6.58
C ASP A 161 -22.33 1.33 7.95
N GLU A 162 -22.00 2.41 8.66
CA GLU A 162 -21.30 2.41 9.96
C GLU A 162 -19.85 1.88 9.91
N SER A 163 -19.35 1.47 8.73
CA SER A 163 -17.96 1.11 8.58
C SER A 163 -17.05 2.33 8.76
N VAL A 164 -15.84 2.13 9.26
CA VAL A 164 -14.88 3.21 9.53
C VAL A 164 -13.60 2.97 8.74
N THR A 165 -13.19 3.97 7.95
CA THR A 165 -11.85 4.02 7.36
C THR A 165 -10.95 4.86 8.24
N LEU A 166 -9.93 4.20 8.80
CA LEU A 166 -8.83 4.83 9.52
C LEU A 166 -7.63 4.99 8.57
N THR A 167 -7.25 6.22 8.27
CA THR A 167 -6.00 6.56 7.59
C THR A 167 -4.99 6.97 8.65
N ILE A 168 -3.83 6.32 8.70
CA ILE A 168 -2.72 6.68 9.59
C ILE A 168 -1.43 6.78 8.80
N THR A 169 -0.57 7.71 9.20
CA THR A 169 0.78 7.85 8.62
C THR A 169 1.81 7.36 9.63
N LEU A 170 2.58 6.34 9.24
CA LEU A 170 3.59 5.70 10.09
C LEU A 170 4.98 6.08 9.60
N ASN A 171 5.86 6.41 10.54
CA ASN A 171 7.29 6.52 10.24
C ASN A 171 7.93 5.12 10.08
N LYS A 172 9.19 5.09 9.64
CA LYS A 172 9.91 3.84 9.36
C LYS A 172 9.98 2.91 10.56
N ASP A 173 10.21 3.45 11.75
CA ASP A 173 10.37 2.67 12.99
C ASP A 173 9.03 2.12 13.47
N GLN A 174 7.97 2.93 13.42
CA GLN A 174 6.60 2.51 13.75
C GLN A 174 6.12 1.38 12.83
N MET A 175 6.36 1.49 11.51
CA MET A 175 6.02 0.42 10.57
C MET A 175 6.85 -0.84 10.82
N ALA A 176 8.12 -0.72 11.20
CA ALA A 176 8.96 -1.88 11.55
C ALA A 176 8.43 -2.62 12.79
N ILE A 177 8.03 -1.89 13.84
CA ILE A 177 7.42 -2.46 15.05
C ILE A 177 6.12 -3.21 14.71
N LEU A 178 5.25 -2.61 13.88
CA LEU A 178 3.99 -3.23 13.48
C LEU A 178 4.19 -4.50 12.65
N LYS A 179 5.16 -4.52 11.74
CA LYS A 179 5.52 -5.74 10.99
C LYS A 179 6.05 -6.83 11.90
N GLN A 180 6.91 -6.48 12.87
CA GLN A 180 7.40 -7.45 13.85
C GLN A 180 6.24 -8.01 14.69
N ALA A 181 5.28 -7.18 15.10
CA ALA A 181 4.10 -7.62 15.81
C ALA A 181 3.24 -8.57 14.96
N GLN A 182 3.04 -8.24 13.67
CA GLN A 182 2.31 -9.07 12.72
C GLN A 182 2.98 -10.45 12.54
N ASP A 183 4.30 -10.50 12.39
CA ASP A 183 5.06 -11.75 12.27
C ASP A 183 4.90 -12.64 13.51
N LEU A 184 4.90 -12.05 14.71
CA LEU A 184 4.73 -12.78 15.98
C LEU A 184 3.33 -13.38 16.15
N ILE A 185 2.31 -12.78 15.54
CA ILE A 185 0.91 -13.22 15.65
C ILE A 185 0.41 -13.95 14.40
N ALA A 186 1.27 -14.17 13.40
CA ALA A 186 0.90 -14.78 12.11
C ALA A 186 0.28 -16.19 12.25
N HIS A 187 0.50 -16.87 13.39
CA HIS A 187 -0.13 -18.15 13.72
C HIS A 187 -1.52 -18.03 14.35
N ALA A 188 -1.86 -16.87 14.91
CA ALA A 188 -3.10 -16.62 15.63
C ALA A 188 -4.16 -15.91 14.77
N VAL A 189 -3.76 -15.32 13.65
CA VAL A 189 -4.64 -14.58 12.73
C VAL A 189 -4.69 -15.31 11.38
N GLN A 190 -5.89 -15.71 10.93
CA GLN A 190 -6.08 -16.47 9.69
C GLN A 190 -5.74 -15.66 8.42
N GLU A 191 -6.00 -14.35 8.42
CA GLU A 191 -5.74 -13.46 7.29
C GLU A 191 -4.67 -12.41 7.62
N GLN A 192 -3.67 -12.25 6.75
CA GLN A 192 -2.60 -11.26 6.93
C GLN A 192 -3.05 -9.84 6.52
N ASN A 193 -4.19 -9.40 7.04
CA ASN A 193 -4.68 -8.04 6.87
C ASN A 193 -4.40 -7.22 8.15
N TRP A 194 -4.25 -5.90 7.99
CA TRP A 194 -3.97 -5.01 9.13
C TRP A 194 -5.15 -4.88 10.08
N THR A 195 -6.39 -5.02 9.58
CA THR A 195 -7.62 -4.95 10.39
C THR A 195 -7.65 -6.02 11.47
N GLU A 196 -7.39 -7.27 11.09
CA GLU A 196 -7.33 -8.41 12.00
C GLU A 196 -6.10 -8.35 12.91
N THR A 197 -4.96 -7.91 12.36
CA THR A 197 -3.73 -7.69 13.13
C THR A 197 -3.98 -6.70 14.27
N PHE A 198 -4.58 -5.54 13.97
CA PHE A 198 -4.90 -4.52 14.98
C PHE A 198 -5.98 -5.00 15.94
N THR A 199 -7.03 -5.67 15.46
CA THR A 199 -8.11 -6.21 16.30
C THR A 199 -7.57 -7.22 17.31
N TYR A 200 -6.71 -8.14 16.88
CA TYR A 200 -6.09 -9.13 17.76
C TYR A 200 -5.19 -8.48 18.81
N LEU A 201 -4.31 -7.55 18.40
CA LEU A 201 -3.42 -6.84 19.32
C LEU A 201 -4.21 -6.04 20.36
N ALA A 202 -5.26 -5.32 19.94
CA ALA A 202 -6.13 -4.55 20.82
C ALA A 202 -6.87 -5.45 21.81
N LYS A 203 -7.51 -6.52 21.34
CA LYS A 203 -8.21 -7.50 22.22
C LYS A 203 -7.27 -8.06 23.28
N LYS A 204 -6.06 -8.44 22.89
CA LYS A 204 -5.07 -9.01 23.82
C LYS A 204 -4.62 -8.00 24.88
N GLU A 205 -4.38 -6.75 24.52
CA GLU A 205 -3.99 -5.71 25.49
C GLU A 205 -5.15 -5.32 26.40
N ILE A 206 -6.37 -5.24 25.88
CA ILE A 206 -7.59 -5.05 26.70
C ILE A 206 -7.71 -6.18 27.71
N GLN A 207 -7.70 -7.45 27.27
CA GLN A 207 -7.77 -8.62 28.15
C GLN A 207 -6.68 -8.63 29.22
N ARG A 208 -5.44 -8.23 28.86
CA ARG A 208 -4.32 -8.15 29.80
C ARG A 208 -4.57 -7.13 30.90
N ARG A 209 -5.25 -6.01 30.60
CA ARG A 209 -5.48 -4.90 31.55
C ARG A 209 -6.82 -5.00 32.29
N THR A 210 -7.83 -5.66 31.74
CA THR A 210 -9.17 -5.73 32.33
C THR A 210 -9.42 -7.00 33.15
N HIS A 211 -8.47 -7.95 33.20
CA HIS A 211 -8.62 -9.26 33.86
C HIS A 211 -9.85 -10.08 33.41
N LEU A 212 -10.52 -9.70 32.33
CA LEU A 212 -11.64 -10.44 31.76
C LEU A 212 -11.09 -11.60 30.92
N LYS A 213 -11.00 -12.79 31.53
CA LYS A 213 -10.83 -14.05 30.80
C LYS A 213 -12.13 -14.33 30.03
N GLU A 214 -12.11 -14.22 28.70
CA GLU A 214 -13.15 -14.86 27.90
C GLU A 214 -12.99 -16.38 27.98
N SER A 215 -14.03 -17.04 28.50
CA SER A 215 -14.23 -18.48 28.37
C SER A 215 -14.54 -18.79 26.91
N ASN A 216 -13.60 -19.44 26.22
CA ASN A 216 -13.81 -19.90 24.85
C ASN A 216 -14.95 -20.94 24.84
N PRO A 217 -16.01 -20.79 24.03
CA PRO A 217 -17.07 -21.79 23.95
C PRO A 217 -16.53 -23.01 23.19
N ARG A 218 -16.22 -24.09 23.91
CA ARG A 218 -16.02 -25.40 23.29
C ARG A 218 -17.38 -26.04 23.05
N THR A 219 -17.68 -26.26 21.78
CA THR A 219 -18.76 -27.15 21.32
C THR A 219 -18.60 -28.55 21.93
N PRO A 220 -19.69 -29.20 22.40
CA PRO A 220 -19.63 -30.56 22.91
C PRO A 220 -19.67 -31.53 21.72
N ALA A 221 -18.59 -32.30 21.53
CA ALA A 221 -18.61 -33.46 20.65
C ALA A 221 -18.90 -34.71 21.48
N SER A 222 -20.01 -35.37 21.13
CA SER A 222 -20.55 -36.59 21.69
C SER A 222 -19.52 -37.73 21.80
N GLY A 223 -19.72 -38.56 22.82
CA GLY A 223 -18.84 -39.65 23.18
C GLY A 223 -18.74 -40.78 22.16
N VAL A 224 -17.55 -41.36 22.10
CA VAL A 224 -17.32 -42.76 21.75
C VAL A 224 -16.21 -43.29 22.66
N ILE A 225 -16.44 -44.48 23.19
CA ILE A 225 -15.61 -45.18 24.19
C ILE A 225 -14.52 -46.02 23.50
N SER A 226 -13.36 -46.13 24.19
CA SER A 226 -12.32 -47.16 24.11
C SER A 226 -11.22 -47.07 23.02
N SER A 227 -9.97 -46.90 23.46
CA SER A 227 -9.00 -48.02 23.52
C SER A 227 -7.67 -47.51 24.11
N THR A 228 -6.95 -48.41 24.77
CA THR A 228 -5.69 -48.19 25.51
C THR A 228 -4.64 -47.47 24.66
N SER A 229 -4.48 -46.15 24.84
CA SER A 229 -3.45 -45.36 24.17
C SER A 229 -2.37 -44.94 25.16
N PHE A 230 -1.10 -45.23 24.83
CA PHE A 230 0.07 -44.63 25.48
C PHE A 230 -0.18 -43.13 25.70
N GLU A 231 -0.22 -42.69 26.96
CA GLU A 231 -0.43 -41.27 27.31
C GLU A 231 0.68 -40.42 26.68
N ARG A 232 0.35 -39.72 25.60
CA ARG A 232 1.27 -38.78 24.95
C ARG A 232 1.50 -37.60 25.87
N LYS A 233 2.70 -37.50 26.45
CA LYS A 233 3.12 -36.30 27.19
C LYS A 233 3.47 -35.18 26.20
N PRO A 234 2.77 -34.02 26.24
CA PRO A 234 3.10 -32.89 25.36
C PRO A 234 4.46 -32.28 25.71
N VAL A 235 5.16 -31.74 24.70
CA VAL A 235 6.39 -30.96 24.92
C VAL A 235 6.08 -29.76 25.82
N GLN A 236 6.80 -29.62 26.92
CA GLN A 236 6.59 -28.56 27.89
C GLN A 236 6.79 -27.16 27.27
N THR A 237 5.97 -26.20 27.68
CA THR A 237 5.99 -24.82 27.17
C THR A 237 7.34 -24.13 27.37
N THR A 238 8.07 -24.45 28.44
CA THR A 238 9.43 -23.98 28.73
C THR A 238 10.42 -24.46 27.66
N VAL A 239 10.39 -25.75 27.34
CA VAL A 239 11.22 -26.37 26.29
C VAL A 239 10.92 -25.77 24.91
N LYS A 240 9.63 -25.57 24.60
CA LYS A 240 9.22 -24.92 23.34
C LYS A 240 9.85 -23.53 23.19
N LYS A 241 9.80 -22.71 24.24
CA LYS A 241 10.39 -21.35 24.24
C LYS A 241 11.90 -21.37 24.05
N ILE A 242 12.62 -22.28 24.71
CA ILE A 242 14.08 -22.40 24.61
C ILE A 242 14.48 -22.67 23.15
N ILE A 243 13.79 -23.61 22.50
CA ILE A 243 14.13 -24.04 21.13
C ILE A 243 13.79 -22.97 20.11
N LEU A 244 12.60 -22.35 20.21
CA LEU A 244 12.19 -21.22 19.37
C LEU A 244 13.06 -19.97 19.56
N ASN A 245 13.77 -19.84 20.68
CA ASN A 245 14.75 -18.77 20.90
C ASN A 245 16.13 -19.11 20.36
N LYS A 246 16.57 -20.36 20.49
CA LYS A 246 17.89 -20.80 20.01
C LYS A 246 17.95 -20.88 18.48
N ASN A 247 16.86 -21.30 17.83
CA ASN A 247 16.80 -21.49 16.38
C ASN A 247 15.72 -20.57 15.79
N LYS A 248 16.10 -19.67 14.88
CA LYS A 248 15.20 -18.67 14.26
C LYS A 248 14.87 -18.96 12.80
N CYS A 249 15.28 -20.12 12.29
CA CYS A 249 15.05 -20.54 10.92
C CYS A 249 14.86 -22.05 10.82
N CYS A 250 14.26 -22.49 9.71
CA CYS A 250 14.06 -23.88 9.36
C CYS A 250 15.40 -24.61 9.22
N GLN A 251 15.56 -25.69 9.96
CA GLN A 251 16.77 -26.51 10.05
C GLN A 251 16.76 -27.72 9.10
N PHE A 252 15.74 -27.84 8.24
CA PHE A 252 15.66 -28.92 7.25
C PHE A 252 16.89 -28.91 6.35
N LYS A 253 17.57 -30.05 6.26
CA LYS A 253 18.75 -30.26 5.41
C LYS A 253 18.44 -31.28 4.33
N ASP A 254 18.66 -30.90 3.07
CA ASP A 254 18.57 -31.83 1.95
C ASP A 254 19.69 -32.89 2.04
N ARG A 255 19.31 -34.17 1.91
CA ARG A 255 20.24 -35.32 1.99
C ARG A 255 21.15 -35.42 0.78
N THR A 256 20.71 -34.95 -0.39
CA THR A 256 21.45 -35.07 -1.64
C THR A 256 22.36 -33.87 -1.86
N THR A 257 21.87 -32.65 -1.62
CA THR A 257 22.64 -31.41 -1.86
C THR A 257 23.26 -30.81 -0.60
N GLY A 258 22.87 -31.26 0.60
CA GLY A 258 23.35 -30.70 1.87
C GLY A 258 22.82 -29.30 2.22
N LYS A 259 22.00 -28.69 1.35
CA LYS A 259 21.47 -27.34 1.52
C LYS A 259 20.46 -27.27 2.66
N ILE A 260 20.53 -26.21 3.47
CA ILE A 260 19.58 -25.93 4.55
C ILE A 260 18.50 -24.98 4.05
N CYS A 261 17.24 -25.22 4.43
CA CYS A 261 16.10 -24.39 4.01
C CYS A 261 16.24 -22.93 4.45
N GLY A 262 16.55 -22.67 5.72
CA GLY A 262 16.78 -21.31 6.23
C GLY A 262 15.54 -20.40 6.29
N SER A 263 14.34 -20.88 5.92
CA SER A 263 13.10 -20.09 6.01
C SER A 263 12.84 -19.64 7.46
N THR A 264 12.46 -18.38 7.66
CA THR A 264 12.13 -17.81 8.97
C THR A 264 10.62 -17.76 9.24
N ARG A 265 9.79 -18.25 8.30
CA ARG A 265 8.33 -18.14 8.35
C ARG A 265 7.65 -19.45 8.74
N PHE A 266 6.54 -19.33 9.48
CA PHE A 266 5.68 -20.44 9.92
C PHE A 266 6.45 -21.61 10.54
N LEU A 267 7.29 -21.30 11.53
CA LEU A 267 8.17 -22.26 12.20
C LEU A 267 7.38 -23.15 13.17
N GLN A 268 7.67 -24.45 13.14
CA GLN A 268 7.05 -25.50 13.94
C GLN A 268 8.14 -26.33 14.62
N ILE A 269 7.85 -26.80 15.83
CA ILE A 269 8.72 -27.73 16.56
C ILE A 269 8.40 -29.14 16.08
N ASP A 270 9.45 -29.85 15.69
CA ASP A 270 9.42 -31.23 15.23
C ASP A 270 10.43 -32.07 16.01
N HIS A 271 10.22 -33.38 16.08
CA HIS A 271 11.15 -34.33 16.70
C HIS A 271 12.08 -34.92 15.64
N GLN A 272 13.40 -34.81 15.81
CA GLN A 272 14.39 -35.39 14.89
C GLN A 272 14.15 -36.88 14.70
N GLN A 273 14.03 -37.64 15.79
CA GLN A 273 13.46 -38.98 15.82
C GLN A 273 12.01 -38.89 16.29
N PRO A 274 11.03 -39.32 15.48
CA PRO A 274 9.63 -39.18 15.84
C PRO A 274 9.27 -40.06 17.05
N ILE A 275 8.24 -39.66 17.80
CA ILE A 275 7.82 -40.33 19.05
C ILE A 275 7.47 -41.80 18.80
N TRP A 276 6.83 -42.12 17.68
CA TRP A 276 6.45 -43.50 17.33
C TRP A 276 7.67 -44.40 17.05
N ALA A 277 8.81 -43.82 16.69
CA ALA A 277 10.08 -44.52 16.53
C ALA A 277 10.94 -44.51 17.81
N GLY A 278 10.37 -44.17 18.97
CA GLY A 278 11.07 -44.10 20.26
C GLY A 278 11.68 -42.74 20.62
N GLY A 279 11.35 -41.67 19.87
CA GLY A 279 11.83 -40.32 20.15
C GLY A 279 11.31 -39.72 21.47
N THR A 280 12.16 -38.95 22.16
CA THR A 280 11.83 -38.26 23.42
C THR A 280 11.54 -36.77 23.21
N ASN A 281 10.97 -36.10 24.21
CA ASN A 281 10.76 -34.64 24.22
C ASN A 281 12.01 -33.85 24.67
N ASP A 282 13.19 -34.49 24.70
CA ASP A 282 14.42 -33.83 25.13
C ASP A 282 14.85 -32.78 24.12
N VAL A 283 15.45 -31.69 24.61
CA VAL A 283 15.88 -30.55 23.79
C VAL A 283 16.78 -30.98 22.62
N GLN A 284 17.56 -32.05 22.80
CA GLN A 284 18.46 -32.59 21.79
C GLN A 284 17.71 -33.29 20.64
N ASN A 285 16.56 -33.90 20.91
CA ASN A 285 15.73 -34.57 19.90
C ASN A 285 14.74 -33.61 19.21
N LEU A 286 14.73 -32.33 19.56
CA LEU A 286 13.80 -31.36 19.03
C LEU A 286 14.50 -30.42 18.03
N GLN A 287 13.82 -30.10 16.94
CA GLN A 287 14.28 -29.21 15.88
C GLN A 287 13.17 -28.26 15.43
N ILE A 288 13.55 -27.25 14.63
CA ILE A 288 12.59 -26.32 14.02
C ILE A 288 12.54 -26.51 12.51
N LEU A 289 11.33 -26.71 11.99
CA LEU A 289 11.03 -26.79 10.56
C LEU A 289 9.97 -25.76 10.19
N CYS A 290 9.98 -25.24 8.96
CA CYS A 290 8.81 -24.51 8.46
C CYS A 290 7.65 -25.49 8.22
N ALA A 291 6.41 -25.00 8.23
CA ALA A 291 5.22 -25.84 8.05
C ALA A 291 5.31 -26.80 6.85
N GLN A 292 5.85 -26.33 5.72
CA GLN A 292 5.98 -27.13 4.50
C GLN A 292 7.04 -28.25 4.63
N HIS A 293 8.17 -27.99 5.29
CA HIS A 293 9.20 -29.02 5.55
C HIS A 293 8.79 -29.99 6.65
N ASN A 294 8.05 -29.54 7.66
CA ASN A 294 7.48 -30.41 8.68
C ASN A 294 6.52 -31.43 8.04
N GLN A 295 5.59 -30.95 7.20
CA GLN A 295 4.67 -31.82 6.46
C GLN A 295 5.39 -32.74 5.47
N HIS A 296 6.46 -32.26 4.81
CA HIS A 296 7.29 -33.08 3.93
C HIS A 296 7.98 -34.22 4.69
N LYS A 297 8.60 -33.92 5.82
CA LYS A 297 9.25 -34.92 6.68
C LYS A 297 8.24 -35.95 7.19
N TYR A 298 7.11 -35.50 7.72
CA TYR A 298 6.05 -36.39 8.18
C TYR A 298 5.58 -37.36 7.08
N ARG A 299 5.37 -36.86 5.85
CA ARG A 299 4.98 -37.70 4.70
C ARG A 299 6.03 -38.76 4.35
N GLN A 300 7.31 -38.43 4.44
CA GLN A 300 8.37 -39.41 4.21
C GLN A 300 8.42 -40.46 5.32
N GLU A 301 8.30 -40.03 6.57
CA GLU A 301 8.36 -40.87 7.75
C GLU A 301 7.15 -41.80 7.89
N SER A 302 5.95 -41.32 7.55
CA SER A 302 4.73 -42.12 7.54
C SER A 302 4.72 -43.21 6.46
N PHE A 303 5.59 -43.11 5.45
CA PHE A 303 5.72 -44.13 4.40
C PHE A 303 6.55 -45.34 4.86
N PHE A 304 7.32 -45.20 5.95
CA PHE A 304 8.20 -46.24 6.50
C PHE A 304 7.80 -46.67 7.92
N ALA A 305 6.67 -46.17 8.44
CA ALA A 305 6.08 -46.49 9.74
C ALA A 305 4.96 -47.53 9.57
#